data_AF-A0A0F9QI82-F1
#
_entry.id   AF-A0A0F9QI82-F1
#
_cell.length_a   1.000
_cell.length_b   1.000
_cell.length_c   1.000
_cell.angle_alpha   90.00
_cell.angle_beta   90.00
_cell.angle_gamma   90.00
#
_symmetry.space_group_name_H-M   'P 1'
#
loop_
_entity.id
_entity.type
_entity.pdbx_description
1 polymer ?
#
loop_
_entity_poly.entity_id
_entity_poly.type
_entity_poly.pdbx_seq_one_letter_code
_entity_poly.pdbx_strand_id
1 'polypeptide(L)' 'MIPTTILAIVLLALHWKGPNAVWGGATLGVIVGLIVALVVGDWSLLALIFAIGTIAGTIFEWIGRLAKRMGRRL' A
#
# COMPACT_ATOMS: atom_id res chain seq x y z
N MET A 1 -5.48 -16.12 1.87
CA MET A 1 -4.68 -15.11 1.15
C MET A 1 -5.48 -14.24 0.18
N ILE A 2 -6.55 -14.76 -0.43
CA ILE A 2 -7.43 -14.00 -1.33
C ILE A 2 -8.09 -12.73 -0.70
N PRO A 3 -8.53 -12.70 0.58
CA PRO A 3 -9.25 -11.53 1.09
C PRO A 3 -8.40 -10.26 1.22
N THR A 4 -7.11 -10.39 1.56
CA THR A 4 -6.22 -9.23 1.75
C THR A 4 -5.79 -8.60 0.43
N THR A 5 -5.66 -9.39 -0.63
CA THR A 5 -5.35 -8.91 -1.97
C THR A 5 -6.53 -8.17 -2.59
N ILE A 6 -7.76 -8.69 -2.44
CA ILE A 6 -8.97 -8.00 -2.88
C ILE A 6 -9.09 -6.64 -2.17
N LEU A 7 -8.85 -6.60 -0.87
CA LEU A 7 -8.86 -5.36 -0.10
C LEU A 7 -7.83 -4.35 -0.62
N ALA A 8 -6.61 -4.79 -0.93
CA ALA A 8 -5.57 -3.93 -1.49
C ALA A 8 -5.97 -3.34 -2.85
N ILE A 9 -6.57 -4.14 -3.73
CA ILE A 9 -7.05 -3.68 -5.04
C ILE A 9 -8.15 -2.62 -4.87
N VAL A 10 -9.10 -2.83 -3.96
CA VAL A 10 -10.15 -1.85 -3.66
C VAL A 10 -9.55 -0.56 -3.10
N LEU A 11 -8.58 -0.64 -2.19
CA LEU A 11 -7.91 0.54 -1.63
C LEU A 11 -7.15 1.36 -2.69
N LEU A 12 -6.49 0.69 -3.63
CA LEU A 12 -5.82 1.32 -4.77
C LEU A 12 -6.82 2.00 -5.71
N ALA A 13 -7.93 1.34 -6.03
CA ALA A 13 -8.98 1.92 -6.86
C ALA A 13 -9.60 3.17 -6.21
N LEU A 14 -9.78 3.18 -4.89
CA LEU A 14 -10.28 4.35 -4.15
C LEU A 14 -9.28 5.52 -4.13
N HIS A 15 -7.98 5.22 -4.20
CA HIS A 15 -6.90 6.21 -4.23
C HIS A 15 -6.37 6.42 -5.66
N TRP A 16 -7.19 6.24 -6.70
CA TRP A 16 -6.74 6.39 -8.09
C TRP A 16 -6.39 7.84 -8.49
N LYS A 17 -6.89 8.85 -7.75
CA LYS A 17 -6.68 10.26 -8.11
C LYS A 17 -5.39 10.84 -7.54
N GLY A 18 -4.42 11.09 -8.42
CA GLY A 18 -3.21 11.86 -8.16
C GLY A 18 -2.12 11.10 -7.39
N PRO A 19 -0.91 11.67 -7.27
CA PRO A 19 0.18 11.09 -6.49
C PRO A 19 -0.23 10.99 -5.02
N ASN A 20 -0.19 9.80 -4.43
CA ASN A 20 -0.50 9.57 -3.03
C ASN A 20 0.37 8.48 -2.42
N ALA A 21 0.40 8.42 -1.09
CA ALA A 21 1.23 7.48 -0.36
C ALA A 21 0.79 6.01 -0.57
N VAL A 22 -0.45 5.78 -1.02
CA VAL A 22 -0.98 4.44 -1.33
C VAL A 22 -0.27 3.84 -2.55
N TRP A 23 -0.14 4.59 -3.63
CA TRP A 23 0.62 4.16 -4.82
C TRP A 23 2.11 3.97 -4.51
N GLY A 24 2.68 4.83 -3.69
CA GLY A 24 4.07 4.69 -3.23
C GLY A 24 4.29 3.40 -2.43
N GLY A 25 3.39 3.13 -1.47
CA GLY A 25 3.42 1.90 -0.67
C GLY A 25 3.17 0.63 -1.48
N ALA A 26 2.23 0.67 -2.43
CA ALA A 26 1.96 -0.44 -3.34
C ALA A 26 3.18 -0.75 -4.22
N THR A 27 3.82 0.27 -4.80
CA THR A 27 5.00 0.10 -5.67
C THR A 27 6.19 -0.48 -4.90
N LEU A 28 6.47 0.06 -3.70
CA LEU A 28 7.48 -0.51 -2.80
C LEU A 28 7.16 -1.96 -2.43
N GLY A 29 5.88 -2.25 -2.15
CA GLY A 29 5.39 -3.60 -1.86
C GLY A 29 5.63 -4.56 -3.03
N VAL A 30 5.39 -4.15 -4.28
CA VAL A 30 5.71 -4.97 -5.46
C VAL A 30 7.21 -5.21 -5.54
N ILE A 31 8.05 -4.17 -5.46
CA ILE A 31 9.50 -4.29 -5.61
C ILE A 31 10.09 -5.24 -4.55
N VAL A 32 9.79 -4.99 -3.28
CA VAL A 32 10.29 -5.82 -2.17
C VAL A 32 9.69 -7.22 -2.26
N GLY A 33 8.40 -7.34 -2.57
CA GLY A 33 7.71 -8.61 -2.73
C GLY A 33 8.30 -9.46 -3.86
N LEU A 34 8.71 -8.85 -4.97
CA LEU A 34 9.31 -9.54 -6.10
C LEU A 34 10.69 -10.10 -5.72
N ILE A 35 11.49 -9.29 -5.03
CA ILE A 35 12.82 -9.71 -4.55
C ILE A 35 12.68 -10.91 -3.61
N VAL A 36 11.77 -10.82 -2.63
CA VAL A 36 11.54 -11.92 -1.67
C VAL A 36 11.01 -13.17 -2.37
N ALA A 37 10.04 -13.03 -3.28
CA ALA A 37 9.49 -14.16 -4.02
C ALA A 37 10.54 -14.88 -4.88
N LEU A 38 11.44 -14.13 -5.53
CA LEU A 38 12.52 -14.71 -6.33
C LEU A 38 13.57 -15.43 -5.47
N VAL A 39 13.88 -14.89 -4.29
CA VAL A 39 14.88 -15.49 -3.38
C VAL A 39 14.33 -16.74 -2.69
N VAL A 40 13.08 -16.70 -2.24
CA VAL A 40 12.45 -17.79 -1.48
C VAL A 40 11.83 -18.84 -2.41
N GLY A 41 11.50 -18.47 -3.65
CA GLY A 41 10.76 -19.32 -4.59
C GLY A 41 9.26 -19.40 -4.31
N ASP A 42 8.74 -18.58 -3.40
CA ASP A 42 7.32 -18.54 -3.03
C ASP A 42 6.65 -17.24 -3.53
N TRP A 43 5.87 -17.39 -4.60
CA TRP A 43 5.11 -16.30 -5.23
C TRP A 43 3.96 -15.78 -4.37
N SER A 44 3.52 -16.54 -3.37
CA SER A 44 2.47 -16.09 -2.45
C SER A 44 2.94 -14.89 -1.61
N LEU A 45 4.24 -14.82 -1.31
CA LEU A 45 4.85 -13.72 -0.57
C LEU A 45 4.76 -12.38 -1.32
N LEU A 46 4.80 -12.39 -2.65
CA LEU A 46 4.61 -11.17 -3.45
C LEU A 46 3.24 -10.55 -3.17
N ALA A 47 2.18 -11.35 -3.22
CA ALA A 47 0.82 -10.89 -2.96
C ALA A 47 0.64 -10.40 -1.52
N LEU A 48 1.29 -11.06 -0.55
CA LEU A 48 1.25 -10.67 0.85
C LEU A 48 1.95 -9.33 1.08
N ILE A 49 3.19 -9.18 0.60
CA ILE A 49 4.01 -7.97 0.78
C ILE A 49 3.39 -6.78 0.04
N PHE A 50 2.84 -7.01 -1.15
CA PHE A 50 2.04 -6.02 -1.87
C PHE A 50 0.84 -5.52 -1.06
N ALA A 51 0.07 -6.43 -0.47
CA ALA A 51 -1.08 -6.06 0.36
C ALA A 51 -0.66 -5.25 1.59
N ILE A 52 0.42 -5.67 2.26
CA ILE A 52 0.99 -4.95 3.41
C ILE A 52 1.44 -3.55 3.00
N GLY A 53 2.19 -3.42 1.90
CA GLY A 53 2.65 -2.11 1.40
C GLY A 53 1.50 -1.17 1.05
N THR A 54 0.44 -1.69 0.43
CA THR A 54 -0.77 -0.91 0.10
C THR A 54 -1.52 -0.44 1.34
N ILE A 55 -1.66 -1.31 2.35
CA ILE A 55 -2.31 -0.97 3.62
C ILE A 55 -1.49 0.09 4.37
N ALA A 56 -0.17 -0.11 4.48
CA ALA A 56 0.72 0.86 5.11
C ALA A 56 0.65 2.22 4.41
N GLY A 57 0.70 2.24 3.07
CA GLY A 57 0.55 3.46 2.28
C GLY A 57 -0.79 4.18 2.52
N THR A 58 -1.88 3.42 2.69
CA THR A 58 -3.21 3.96 3.04
C THR A 58 -3.19 4.61 4.41
N ILE A 59 -2.59 3.96 5.41
CA ILE A 59 -2.46 4.50 6.77
C ILE A 59 -1.67 5.81 6.74
N PHE A 60 -0.53 5.86 6.04
CA PHE A 60 0.28 7.07 5.91
C PHE A 60 -0.46 8.21 5.22
N GLU A 61 -1.22 7.93 4.16
CA GLU A 61 -2.06 8.92 3.48
C GLU A 61 -3.11 9.52 4.43
N TRP A 62 -3.73 8.69 5.27
CA TRP A 62 -4.73 9.14 6.23
C TRP A 62 -4.11 10.02 7.32
N ILE A 63 -2.95 9.61 7.85
CA ILE A 63 -2.20 10.39 8.84
C ILE A 63 -1.78 11.74 8.25
N GLY A 64 -1.24 11.77 7.02
CA GLY A 64 -0.86 13.02 6.35
C GLY A 64 -2.04 13.96 6.14
N ARG A 65 -3.21 13.43 5.75
CA ARG A 65 -4.45 14.22 5.61
C ARG A 65 -4.99 14.73 6.95
N LEU A 66 -4.82 13.97 8.04
CA LEU A 66 -5.22 14.38 9.38
C LEU A 66 -4.29 15.48 9.93
N ALA A 67 -2.97 15.30 9.80
CA ALA A 67 -1.97 16.28 10.20
C ALA A 67 -2.18 17.62 9.47
N LYS A 68 -2.41 17.60 8.15
CA LYS A 68 -2.72 18.81 7.36
C LYS A 68 -4.06 19.47 7.73
N ARG A 69 -4.99 18.74 8.35
CA ARG A 69 -6.25 19.31 8.88
C ARG A 69 -6.04 19.95 10.25
N MET A 70 -5.21 19.36 11.11
CA MET A 70 -4.87 19.93 12.42
C MET A 70 -3.99 21.18 12.27
N GLY A 71 -2.95 21.13 11.43
CA GLY A 71 -2.07 22.27 11.17
C GLY A 71 -2.71 23.43 10.39
N ARG A 72 -3.94 23.28 9.90
CA ARG A 72 -4.74 24.38 9.31
C ARG A 72 -5.71 25.03 10.30
N ARG A 73 -5.85 24.48 11.51
CA ARG A 73 -6.73 24.99 12.56
C ARG A 73 -5.98 25.77 13.65
N LEU A 74 -4.64 25.80 13.57
CA LEU A 74 -3.74 26.67 14.33
C LEU A 74 -3.25 27.77 13.39
#